data_AF-J3A6G5-F1
#
_entry.id   AF-J3A6G5-F1
#
_cell.length_a   1.000
_cell.length_b   1.000
_cell.length_c   1.000
_cell.angle_alpha   90.00
_cell.angle_beta   90.00
_cell.angle_gamma   90.00
#
_symmetry.space_group_name_H-M   'P 1'
#
loop_
_entity.id
_entity.type
_entity.pdbx_description
1 polymer ?
#
loop_
_entity_poly.entity_id
_entity_poly.type
_entity_poly.pdbx_seq_one_letter_code
_entity_poly.pdbx_strand_id
1 'polypeptide(L)' 'MLRIRRIDRRRGAYQTRHTFATIPLMGGINPAYIARQLGHASLAMVFKVYAK' A
#
# COMPACT_ATOMS: atom_id res chain seq x y z
N MET A 1 12.57 18.47 -11.86
CA MET A 1 11.28 17.79 -12.14
C MET A 1 11.57 16.36 -12.57
N LEU A 2 11.65 15.42 -11.62
CA LEU A 2 12.11 14.04 -11.89
C LEU A 2 11.04 13.26 -12.67
N ARG A 3 11.40 12.86 -13.91
CA ARG A 3 10.56 12.11 -14.85
C ARG A 3 10.73 10.62 -14.56
N ILE A 4 9.75 10.01 -13.88
CA ILE A 4 9.70 8.59 -13.53
C ILE A 4 9.40 7.77 -14.78
N ARG A 5 10.43 7.55 -15.61
CA ARG A 5 10.28 6.91 -16.92
C ARG A 5 10.44 5.39 -16.75
N ARG A 6 9.30 4.68 -16.87
CA ARG A 6 9.11 3.22 -16.93
C ARG A 6 9.27 2.44 -15.62
N ILE A 7 8.17 2.42 -14.84
CA ILE A 7 7.81 1.27 -14.00
C ILE A 7 7.56 0.08 -14.93
N ASP A 8 8.17 -1.07 -14.62
CA ASP A 8 8.02 -2.33 -15.37
C ASP A 8 6.54 -2.68 -15.59
N ARG A 9 6.17 -3.01 -16.84
CA ARG A 9 4.77 -3.07 -17.31
C ARG A 9 4.03 -4.33 -16.86
N ARG A 10 4.71 -5.28 -16.21
CA ARG A 10 4.11 -6.54 -15.75
C ARG A 10 3.40 -6.41 -14.41
N ARG A 11 3.92 -5.61 -13.48
CA ARG A 11 3.26 -5.27 -12.20
C ARG A 11 3.43 -3.78 -11.95
N GLY A 12 2.37 -3.01 -12.23
CA GLY A 12 2.37 -1.57 -12.02
C GLY A 12 2.59 -1.20 -10.55
N ALA A 13 3.06 0.03 -10.29
CA ALA A 13 3.40 0.51 -8.94
C ALA A 13 2.23 0.40 -7.94
N TYR A 14 1.00 0.42 -8.44
CA TYR A 14 -0.20 0.19 -7.66
C TYR A 14 -0.29 -1.24 -7.09
N GLN A 15 0.07 -2.26 -7.86
CA GLN A 15 0.07 -3.66 -7.40
C GLN A 15 1.15 -3.91 -6.34
N THR A 16 2.29 -3.24 -6.46
CA THR A 16 3.34 -3.25 -5.43
C THR A 16 2.85 -2.62 -4.14
N ARG A 17 2.12 -1.50 -4.24
CA ARG A 17 1.48 -0.82 -3.10
C ARG A 17 0.47 -1.74 -2.39
N HIS A 18 -0.29 -2.53 -3.14
CA HIS A 18 -1.18 -3.56 -2.59
C HIS A 18 -0.42 -4.65 -1.82
N THR A 19 0.62 -5.20 -2.44
CA THR A 19 1.45 -6.24 -1.80
C THR A 19 2.07 -5.75 -0.50
N PHE A 20 2.58 -4.51 -0.50
CA PHE A 20 3.18 -3.88 0.67
C PHE A 20 2.18 -3.66 1.82
N ALA A 21 0.90 -3.41 1.52
CA ALA A 21 -0.11 -3.27 2.56
C ALA A 21 -0.55 -4.63 3.13
N THR A 22 -0.69 -5.65 2.29
CA THR A 22 -1.20 -6.98 2.66
C THR A 22 -0.24 -7.76 3.56
N ILE A 23 1.05 -7.82 3.22
CA ILE A 23 2.06 -8.60 3.98
C ILE A 23 2.08 -8.24 5.49
N PRO A 24 2.27 -6.97 5.89
CA PRO A 24 2.30 -6.59 7.30
C PRO A 24 0.93 -6.74 7.97
N LEU A 25 -0.17 -6.51 7.23
CA LEU A 25 -1.52 -6.69 7.77
C LEU A 25 -1.78 -8.16 8.13
N MET A 26 -1.38 -9.09 7.27
CA MET A 26 -1.44 -10.54 7.54
C MET A 26 -0.52 -10.95 8.70
N GLY A 27 0.60 -10.24 8.89
CA GLY A 27 1.51 -10.41 10.02
C GLY A 27 1.05 -9.78 11.34
N GLY A 28 -0.16 -9.20 11.40
CA GLY A 28 -0.69 -8.57 12.62
C GLY A 28 -0.04 -7.23 12.97
N ILE A 29 0.68 -6.59 12.05
CA ILE A 29 1.25 -5.25 12.24
C ILE A 29 0.11 -4.25 12.40
N ASN A 30 0.31 -3.27 13.31
CA ASN A 30 -0.66 -2.20 13.54
C ASN A 30 -1.03 -1.49 12.23
N PRO A 31 -2.31 -1.49 11.82
CA PRO A 31 -2.78 -0.85 10.58
C PRO A 31 -2.51 0.66 10.53
N ALA A 32 -2.37 1.33 11.67
CA ALA A 32 -2.07 2.76 11.74
C ALA A 32 -0.65 3.06 11.25
N TYR A 33 0.29 2.15 11.55
CA TYR A 33 1.65 2.21 11.07
C TYR A 33 1.70 2.00 9.55
N ILE A 34 0.97 1.01 9.04
CA ILE A 34 0.86 0.73 7.60
C ILE A 34 0.22 1.92 6.85
N ALA A 35 -0.83 2.53 7.41
CA ALA A 35 -1.50 3.70 6.85
C ALA A 35 -0.55 4.90 6.72
N ARG A 36 0.30 5.15 7.74
CA ARG A 36 1.34 6.19 7.68
C ARG A 36 2.36 5.94 6.58
N GLN A 37 2.84 4.70 6.41
CA GLN A 37 3.82 4.38 5.37
C GLN A 37 3.24 4.45 3.95
N LEU A 38 1.93 4.21 3.80
CA LEU A 38 1.24 4.40 2.53
C LEU A 38 0.86 5.86 2.26
N GLY A 39 0.98 6.75 3.25
CA GLY A 39 0.49 8.13 3.14
C GLY A 39 -1.04 8.20 3.02
N HIS A 40 -1.77 7.29 3.68
CA HIS A 40 -3.22 7.35 3.75
C HIS A 40 -3.67 8.45 4.71
N ALA A 41 -4.67 9.22 4.29
CA ALA A 41 -5.27 10.26 5.12
C ALA A 41 -6.09 9.70 6.30
N SER A 42 -6.54 8.44 6.21
CA SER A 42 -7.30 7.77 7.27
C SER A 42 -7.06 6.26 7.25
N LEU A 43 -7.07 5.65 8.45
CA LEU A 43 -7.07 4.21 8.69
C LEU A 43 -8.22 3.48 7.97
N ALA A 44 -9.35 4.16 7.78
CA ALA A 44 -10.50 3.61 7.07
C ALA A 44 -10.14 3.16 5.64
N MET A 45 -9.15 3.77 4.99
CA MET A 45 -8.70 3.34 3.66
C MET A 45 -7.99 1.98 3.70
N VAL A 46 -7.26 1.67 4.77
CA VAL A 46 -6.61 0.35 4.92
C VAL A 46 -7.68 -0.72 5.12
N PHE A 47 -8.63 -0.50 6.03
CA PHE A 47 -9.70 -1.47 6.28
C PHE A 47 -10.63 -1.64 5.08
N LYS A 48 -11.01 -0.55 4.38
CA LYS A 48 -11.88 -0.62 3.19
C LYS A 48 -11.29 -1.46 2.06
N VAL A 49 -9.96 -1.48 1.91
CA VAL A 49 -9.28 -2.14 0.79
C VAL A 49 -8.83 -3.56 1.15
N TYR A 50 -8.41 -3.79 2.41
CA TYR A 50 -7.73 -5.04 2.79
C TYR A 50 -8.41 -5.85 3.91
N ALA A 51 -9.47 -5.36 4.56
CA ALA A 51 -10.18 -6.11 5.61
C ALA A 51 -11.30 -7.00 5.04
N LYS A 52 -11.07 -7.60 3.88
CA LYS A 52 -12.01 -8.50 3.22
C LYS A 52 -11.71 -9.95 3.54
#